data_AF-A0AAD2FNU1-F1
#
_entry.id   AF-A0AAD2FNU1-F1
#
_cell.length_a   1.000
_cell.length_b   1.000
_cell.length_c   1.000
_cell.angle_alpha   90.00
_cell.angle_beta   90.00
_cell.angle_gamma   90.00
#
_symmetry.space_group_name_H-M   'P 1'
#
loop_
_entity.id
_entity.type
_entity.pdbx_description
1 polymer ?
#
loop_
_entity_poly.entity_id
_entity_poly.type
_entity_poly.pdbx_seq_one_letter_code
_entity_poly.pdbx_strand_id
1 'polypeptide(L)'
;MPKAKEGEDRIYMKITGMMVQILFDMAPEYREYVVLENGKREIYVRVLRAIYGMLQSSLLFYNQFQSDLEAKGFVFNPYDPCVANKVVDGKQQTVRFHVDNLMSSHMDPKVNDEFAKWLNMKYGSIKACTIVRGKIHRYLGMTLAFLVKGKLKIRMDDYVKIMLEYFPIKFNKDSKQETPAGNNFTGSW
;
A
#
# COMPACT_ATOMS: atom_id res chain seq x y z
N MET A 1 -10.31 -9.37 -25.60
CA MET A 1 -9.04 -8.96 -24.97
C MET A 1 -8.64 -7.58 -25.50
N PRO A 2 -8.11 -6.66 -24.68
CA PRO A 2 -7.56 -5.41 -25.18
C PRO A 2 -6.44 -5.70 -26.19
N LYS A 3 -6.40 -4.95 -27.31
CA LYS A 3 -5.36 -5.12 -28.33
C LYS A 3 -4.01 -4.75 -27.72
N ALA A 4 -3.04 -5.66 -27.82
CA ALA A 4 -1.68 -5.38 -27.41
C ALA A 4 -1.10 -4.30 -28.32
N LYS A 5 -0.54 -3.22 -27.75
CA LYS A 5 0.25 -2.28 -28.53
C LYS A 5 1.59 -2.92 -28.87
N GLU A 6 2.05 -2.70 -30.08
CA GLU A 6 3.34 -3.21 -30.55
C GLU A 6 4.47 -2.55 -29.75
N GLY A 7 5.36 -3.35 -29.16
CA GLY A 7 6.47 -2.87 -28.33
C GLY A 7 6.22 -2.77 -26.81
N GLU A 8 5.02 -3.11 -26.29
CA GLU A 8 4.78 -3.17 -24.84
C GLU A 8 5.22 -4.52 -24.23
N ASP A 9 5.95 -4.46 -23.12
CA ASP A 9 6.33 -5.63 -22.32
C ASP A 9 5.10 -6.42 -21.85
N ARG A 10 5.15 -7.75 -22.03
CA ARG A 10 4.08 -8.65 -21.59
C ARG A 10 4.42 -9.23 -20.23
N ILE A 11 3.60 -8.92 -19.24
CA ILE A 11 3.71 -9.51 -17.90
C ILE A 11 2.88 -10.79 -17.86
N TYR A 12 3.54 -11.89 -17.51
CA TYR A 12 2.88 -13.16 -17.19
C TYR A 12 3.00 -13.42 -15.70
N MET A 13 1.92 -13.90 -15.10
CA MET A 13 1.86 -14.28 -13.70
C MET A 13 1.59 -15.77 -13.60
N LYS A 14 2.33 -16.43 -12.71
CA LYS A 14 2.16 -17.84 -12.38
C LYS A 14 1.34 -17.94 -11.09
N ILE A 15 0.14 -18.50 -11.17
CA ILE A 15 -0.74 -18.72 -10.02
C ILE A 15 -0.55 -20.18 -9.57
N THR A 16 -0.29 -20.38 -8.28
CA THR A 16 0.04 -21.69 -7.71
C THR A 16 -0.73 -21.96 -6.41
N GLY A 17 -0.76 -23.23 -6.00
CA GLY A 17 -1.32 -23.64 -4.70
C GLY A 17 -2.82 -23.39 -4.58
N MET A 18 -3.27 -22.91 -3.41
CA MET A 18 -4.70 -22.73 -3.09
C MET A 18 -5.39 -21.73 -4.02
N MET A 19 -4.65 -20.76 -4.55
CA MET A 19 -5.19 -19.77 -5.49
C MET A 19 -5.72 -20.39 -6.78
N VAL A 20 -5.10 -21.50 -7.23
CA VAL A 20 -5.56 -22.25 -8.40
C VAL A 20 -6.93 -22.89 -8.13
N GLN A 21 -7.14 -23.39 -6.91
CA GLN A 21 -8.42 -23.99 -6.53
C GLN A 21 -9.52 -22.94 -6.44
N ILE A 22 -9.25 -21.79 -5.81
CA ILE A 22 -10.18 -20.66 -5.75
C ILE A 22 -10.56 -20.21 -7.16
N LEU A 23 -9.59 -20.15 -8.08
CA LEU A 23 -9.86 -19.81 -9.47
C LEU A 23 -10.83 -20.79 -10.14
N PHE A 24 -10.72 -22.09 -9.89
CA PHE A 24 -11.68 -23.07 -10.43
C PHE A 24 -13.08 -22.94 -9.87
N ASP A 25 -13.19 -22.59 -8.59
CA ASP A 25 -14.48 -22.45 -7.94
C ASP A 25 -15.21 -21.21 -8.48
N MET A 26 -14.46 -20.16 -8.83
CA MET A 26 -15.00 -18.93 -9.40
C MET A 26 -15.18 -18.95 -10.92
N ALA A 27 -14.27 -19.62 -11.65
CA ALA A 27 -14.21 -19.65 -13.11
C ALA A 27 -13.76 -21.04 -13.59
N PRO A 28 -14.68 -22.03 -13.62
CA PRO A 28 -14.38 -23.43 -13.94
C PRO A 28 -13.75 -23.65 -15.31
N GLU A 29 -13.98 -22.75 -16.26
CA GLU A 29 -13.40 -22.78 -17.61
C GLU A 29 -11.85 -22.74 -17.60
N TYR A 30 -11.25 -22.21 -16.53
CA TYR A 30 -9.79 -22.14 -16.42
C TYR A 30 -9.13 -23.52 -16.15
N ARG A 31 -9.92 -24.57 -15.90
CA ARG A 31 -9.43 -25.93 -15.67
C ARG A 31 -8.67 -26.51 -16.87
N GLU A 32 -9.02 -26.12 -18.09
CA GLU A 32 -8.37 -26.61 -19.31
C GLU A 32 -6.95 -26.06 -19.50
N TYR A 33 -6.60 -24.97 -18.81
CA TYR A 33 -5.29 -24.32 -18.91
C TYR A 33 -4.32 -24.69 -17.78
N VAL A 34 -4.70 -25.67 -16.95
CA VAL A 34 -3.90 -26.11 -15.80
C VAL A 34 -2.76 -26.98 -16.27
N VAL A 35 -1.56 -26.63 -15.82
CA VAL A 35 -0.36 -27.45 -16.03
C VAL A 35 0.07 -28.06 -14.71
N LEU A 36 0.66 -29.25 -14.80
CA LEU A 36 1.27 -29.93 -13.66
C LEU A 36 2.79 -29.78 -13.77
N GLU A 37 3.39 -28.94 -12.93
CA GLU A 37 4.86 -28.82 -12.83
C GLU A 37 5.30 -29.30 -11.45
N ASN A 38 6.27 -30.22 -11.39
CA ASN A 38 6.80 -30.76 -10.13
C ASN A 38 5.72 -31.27 -9.17
N GLY A 39 4.66 -31.89 -9.71
CA GLY A 39 3.53 -32.41 -8.94
C GLY A 39 2.57 -31.34 -8.40
N LYS A 40 2.76 -30.06 -8.76
CA LYS A 40 1.90 -28.94 -8.35
C LYS A 40 1.05 -28.48 -9.52
N ARG A 41 -0.23 -28.20 -9.25
CA ARG A 41 -1.15 -27.58 -10.21
C ARG A 41 -0.87 -26.09 -10.30
N GLU A 42 -0.70 -25.61 -11.52
CA GLU A 42 -0.30 -24.24 -11.79
C GLU A 42 -1.01 -23.71 -13.03
N ILE A 43 -1.16 -22.39 -13.11
CA ILE A 43 -1.72 -21.73 -14.28
C ILE A 43 -0.95 -20.45 -14.57
N TYR A 44 -0.66 -20.24 -15.86
CA TYR A 44 -0.02 -19.03 -16.34
C TYR A 44 -1.07 -18.11 -16.94
N VAL A 45 -1.12 -16.87 -16.45
CA VAL A 45 -2.05 -15.86 -16.94
C VAL A 45 -1.28 -14.67 -17.48
N ARG A 46 -1.80 -14.06 -18.54
CA ARG A 46 -1.32 -12.77 -19.01
C ARG A 46 -1.99 -11.67 -18.22
N VAL A 47 -1.20 -10.81 -17.59
CA VAL A 47 -1.69 -9.65 -16.85
C VAL A 47 -2.06 -8.55 -17.85
N LEU A 48 -3.33 -8.13 -17.84
CA LEU A 48 -3.85 -7.14 -18.79
C LEU A 48 -3.79 -5.71 -18.25
N ARG A 49 -3.65 -5.54 -16.93
CA ARG A 49 -3.61 -4.25 -16.22
C ARG A 49 -2.65 -4.38 -15.04
N ALA A 50 -2.03 -3.28 -14.64
CA ALA A 50 -1.17 -3.27 -13.47
C ALA A 50 -1.95 -3.73 -12.21
N ILE A 51 -1.37 -4.64 -11.46
CA ILE A 51 -1.96 -5.22 -10.23
C ILE A 51 -1.32 -4.55 -9.03
N TYR A 52 -2.09 -4.37 -7.95
CA TYR A 52 -1.56 -3.88 -6.68
C TYR A 52 -0.32 -4.68 -6.25
N GLY A 53 0.71 -3.98 -5.77
CA GLY A 53 2.01 -4.56 -5.45
C GLY A 53 3.03 -4.52 -6.59
N MET A 54 2.61 -4.27 -7.84
CA MET A 54 3.54 -4.01 -8.94
C MET A 54 4.04 -2.56 -8.88
N LEU A 55 5.34 -2.34 -9.13
CA LEU A 55 5.92 -0.99 -9.24
C LEU A 55 5.17 -0.13 -10.26
N GLN A 56 4.79 -0.72 -11.39
CA GLN A 56 3.98 -0.05 -12.42
C GLN A 56 2.62 0.41 -11.87
N SER A 57 1.97 -0.38 -11.01
CA SER A 57 0.70 0.02 -10.40
C SER A 57 0.88 1.21 -9.46
N SER A 58 1.94 1.20 -8.65
CA SER A 58 2.25 2.32 -7.75
C SER A 58 2.55 3.61 -8.52
N LEU A 59 3.28 3.52 -9.63
CA LEU A 59 3.60 4.67 -10.48
C LEU A 59 2.36 5.22 -11.20
N LEU A 60 1.53 4.34 -11.77
CA LEU A 60 0.28 4.75 -12.42
C LEU A 60 -0.66 5.43 -11.42
N PHE A 61 -0.79 4.87 -10.21
CA PHE A 61 -1.56 5.49 -9.14
C PHE A 61 -1.00 6.85 -8.75
N TYR A 62 0.32 6.96 -8.55
CA TYR A 62 0.98 8.21 -8.22
C TYR A 62 0.70 9.29 -9.26
N ASN A 63 0.89 9.00 -10.55
CA ASN A 63 0.66 9.97 -11.63
C ASN A 63 -0.81 10.42 -11.69
N GLN A 64 -1.75 9.48 -11.54
CA GLN A 64 -3.18 9.81 -11.49
C GLN A 64 -3.49 10.70 -10.29
N PHE A 65 -3.04 10.31 -9.10
CA PHE A 65 -3.31 11.05 -7.87
C PHE A 65 -2.67 12.44 -7.87
N GLN A 66 -1.46 12.58 -8.42
CA GLN A 66 -0.79 13.86 -8.62
C GLN A 66 -1.64 14.77 -9.52
N SER A 67 -2.02 14.30 -10.71
CA SER A 67 -2.85 15.08 -11.63
C SER A 67 -4.18 15.50 -10.99
N ASP A 68 -4.77 14.61 -10.19
CA ASP A 68 -6.03 14.87 -9.49
C ASP A 68 -5.92 15.92 -8.38
N LEU A 69 -4.80 15.93 -7.66
CA LEU A 69 -4.49 16.95 -6.65
C LEU A 69 -4.15 18.30 -7.31
N GLU A 70 -3.37 18.30 -8.38
CA GLU A 70 -3.06 19.51 -9.16
C GLU A 70 -4.34 20.14 -9.74
N ALA A 71 -5.26 19.33 -10.27
CA ALA A 71 -6.57 19.79 -10.71
C ALA A 71 -7.44 20.34 -9.57
N LYS A 72 -7.19 19.94 -8.31
CA LYS A 72 -7.79 20.55 -7.11
C LYS A 72 -7.07 21.80 -6.64
N GLY A 73 -5.99 22.23 -7.29
CA GLY A 73 -5.19 23.40 -6.97
C GLY A 73 -4.13 23.15 -5.90
N PHE A 74 -3.73 21.90 -5.68
CA PHE A 74 -2.54 21.61 -4.89
C PHE A 74 -1.27 21.80 -5.73
N VAL A 75 -0.21 22.27 -5.08
CA VAL A 75 1.13 22.38 -5.63
C VAL A 75 2.03 21.39 -4.90
N PHE A 76 2.68 20.52 -5.67
CA PHE A 76 3.58 19.52 -5.14
C PHE A 76 4.88 20.14 -4.63
N ASN A 77 5.39 19.59 -3.53
CA ASN A 77 6.63 20.03 -2.92
C ASN A 77 7.82 19.59 -3.80
N PRO A 78 8.77 20.49 -4.11
CA PRO A 78 9.92 20.16 -4.97
C PRO A 78 10.92 19.20 -4.33
N TYR A 79 10.93 19.06 -2.99
CA TYR A 79 11.83 18.17 -2.25
C TYR A 79 11.21 16.79 -2.00
N ASP A 80 9.92 16.73 -1.70
CA ASP A 80 9.20 15.48 -1.43
C ASP A 80 8.01 15.33 -2.40
N PRO A 81 8.12 14.45 -3.41
CA PRO A 81 7.08 14.25 -4.42
C PRO A 81 5.78 13.68 -3.82
N CYS A 82 5.78 13.19 -2.58
CA CYS A 82 4.60 12.68 -1.91
C CYS A 82 3.97 13.70 -0.95
N VAL A 83 4.33 14.99 -1.06
CA VAL A 83 3.78 16.10 -0.29
C VAL A 83 3.24 17.17 -1.23
N ALA A 84 1.99 17.58 -1.02
CA ALA A 84 1.36 18.64 -1.80
C ALA A 84 0.64 19.65 -0.88
N ASN A 85 0.66 20.92 -1.27
CA ASN A 85 0.12 22.03 -0.48
C ASN A 85 -0.86 22.87 -1.28
N LYS A 86 -1.89 23.38 -0.62
CA LYS A 86 -2.87 24.31 -1.20
C LYS A 86 -3.21 25.39 -0.18
N VAL A 87 -3.42 26.63 -0.62
CA VAL A 87 -3.98 27.68 0.25
C VAL A 87 -5.50 27.65 0.20
N VAL A 88 -6.15 27.58 1.36
CA VAL A 88 -7.61 27.64 1.55
C VAL A 88 -7.86 28.65 2.66
N ASP A 89 -8.68 29.69 2.40
CA ASP A 89 -9.00 30.76 3.36
C ASP A 89 -7.76 31.39 4.03
N GLY A 90 -6.71 31.61 3.23
CA GLY A 90 -5.44 32.19 3.69
C GLY A 90 -4.58 31.28 4.57
N LYS A 91 -4.95 29.99 4.73
CA LYS A 91 -4.20 28.99 5.49
C LYS A 91 -3.81 27.81 4.61
N GLN A 92 -2.69 27.16 4.94
CA GLN A 92 -2.19 26.02 4.17
C GLN A 92 -2.91 24.74 4.55
N GLN A 93 -3.44 24.04 3.55
CA GLN A 93 -3.78 22.63 3.60
C GLN A 93 -2.60 21.83 3.05
N THR A 94 -2.17 20.82 3.78
CA THR A 94 -1.09 19.91 3.37
C THR A 94 -1.64 18.51 3.26
N VAL A 95 -1.33 17.84 2.15
CA VAL A 95 -1.58 16.41 1.94
C VAL A 95 -0.23 15.73 1.81
N ARG A 96 -0.02 14.68 2.59
CA ARG A 96 1.12 13.76 2.43
C ARG A 96 0.60 12.36 2.22
N PHE A 97 1.29 11.57 1.42
CA PHE A 97 0.83 10.22 1.11
C PHE A 97 1.97 9.24 0.90
N HIS A 98 1.64 7.95 0.90
CA HIS A 98 2.51 6.87 0.49
C HIS A 98 1.63 5.79 -0.12
N VAL A 99 1.66 5.70 -1.46
CA VAL A 99 0.70 4.92 -2.24
C VAL A 99 -0.72 5.28 -1.77
N ASP A 100 -1.47 4.31 -1.24
CA ASP A 100 -2.86 4.40 -0.82
C ASP A 100 -3.06 4.93 0.61
N ASN A 101 -1.97 5.23 1.35
CA ASN A 101 -2.05 5.79 2.69
C ASN A 101 -1.88 7.31 2.65
N LEU A 102 -2.83 8.07 3.19
CA LEU A 102 -2.83 9.53 3.16
C LEU A 102 -2.93 10.14 4.57
N MET A 103 -2.35 11.32 4.73
CA MET A 103 -2.67 12.26 5.80
C MET A 103 -2.92 13.64 5.22
N SER A 104 -3.97 14.31 5.70
CA SER A 104 -4.32 15.67 5.32
C SER A 104 -4.48 16.53 6.57
N SER A 105 -3.93 17.74 6.55
CA SER A 105 -3.94 18.68 7.65
C SER A 105 -4.34 20.08 7.18
N HIS A 106 -5.14 20.76 7.98
CA HIS A 106 -5.56 22.15 7.81
C HIS A 106 -5.98 22.70 9.19
N MET A 107 -5.92 24.03 9.39
CA MET A 107 -6.34 24.63 10.67
C MET A 107 -7.85 24.54 10.90
N ASP A 108 -8.65 24.72 9.86
CA ASP A 108 -10.09 24.45 9.89
C ASP A 108 -10.35 22.98 9.52
N PRO A 109 -10.94 22.16 10.41
CA PRO A 109 -11.26 20.76 10.14
C PRO A 109 -12.23 20.57 8.95
N LYS A 110 -13.12 21.53 8.67
CA LYS A 110 -14.10 21.42 7.57
C LYS A 110 -13.44 21.30 6.21
N VAL A 111 -12.29 21.95 6.01
CA VAL A 111 -11.50 21.83 4.78
C VAL A 111 -11.06 20.38 4.56
N ASN A 112 -10.70 19.66 5.63
CA ASN A 112 -10.37 18.24 5.52
C ASN A 112 -11.62 17.36 5.40
N ASP A 113 -12.80 17.80 5.85
CA ASP A 113 -14.06 17.08 5.64
C ASP A 113 -14.45 17.12 4.16
N GLU A 114 -14.36 18.28 3.52
CA GLU A 114 -14.60 18.42 2.08
C GLU A 114 -13.57 17.63 1.26
N PHE A 115 -12.31 17.62 1.69
CA PHE A 115 -11.29 16.78 1.05
C PHE A 115 -11.59 15.28 1.19
N ALA A 116 -12.05 14.83 2.37
CA ALA A 116 -12.44 13.43 2.59
C ALA A 116 -13.65 13.02 1.74
N LYS A 117 -14.66 13.89 1.62
CA LYS A 117 -15.80 13.67 0.70
C LYS A 117 -15.33 13.52 -0.74
N TRP A 118 -14.44 14.42 -1.18
CA TRP A 118 -13.87 14.35 -2.54
C TRP A 118 -13.09 13.06 -2.78
N LEU A 119 -12.23 12.64 -1.85
CA LEU A 119 -11.52 11.36 -1.94
C LEU A 119 -12.50 10.20 -2.10
N ASN A 120 -13.55 10.17 -1.29
CA ASN A 120 -14.54 9.10 -1.34
C ASN A 120 -15.36 9.10 -2.64
N MET A 121 -15.71 10.28 -3.18
CA MET A 121 -16.36 10.37 -4.49
C MET A 121 -15.46 9.87 -5.61
N LYS A 122 -14.15 10.11 -5.54
CA LYS A 122 -13.21 9.79 -6.61
C LYS A 122 -12.66 8.37 -6.56
N TYR A 123 -12.37 7.86 -5.36
CA TYR A 123 -11.70 6.57 -5.15
C TYR A 123 -12.51 5.57 -4.32
N GLY A 124 -13.67 5.99 -3.78
CA GLY A 124 -14.48 5.18 -2.87
C GLY A 124 -15.52 4.27 -3.55
N SER A 125 -15.48 4.12 -4.88
CA SER A 125 -16.51 3.40 -5.64
C SER A 125 -16.57 1.90 -5.34
N ILE A 126 -15.41 1.27 -5.08
CA ILE A 126 -15.32 -0.16 -4.71
C ILE A 126 -15.50 -0.32 -3.21
N LYS A 127 -14.80 0.52 -2.43
CA LYS A 127 -14.88 0.54 -0.97
C LYS A 127 -14.68 1.98 -0.52
N ALA A 128 -15.54 2.45 0.38
CA ALA A 128 -15.41 3.78 0.94
C ALA A 128 -14.02 3.99 1.57
N CYS A 129 -13.48 5.20 1.41
CA CYS A 129 -12.21 5.57 2.02
C CYS A 129 -12.31 5.45 3.54
N THR A 130 -11.32 4.81 4.17
CA THR A 130 -11.27 4.73 5.63
C THR A 130 -10.74 6.04 6.18
N ILE A 131 -11.60 6.83 6.85
CA ILE A 131 -11.25 8.15 7.38
C ILE A 131 -11.07 8.06 8.89
N VAL A 132 -9.93 8.57 9.38
CA VAL A 132 -9.63 8.66 10.81
C VAL A 132 -9.43 10.11 11.22
N ARG A 133 -10.13 10.54 12.27
CA ARG A 133 -10.03 11.88 12.88
C ARG A 133 -9.49 11.76 14.31
N GLY A 134 -8.83 12.82 14.77
CA GLY A 134 -8.38 12.91 16.17
C GLY A 134 -7.00 13.52 16.29
N LYS A 135 -6.38 13.30 17.44
CA LYS A 135 -5.00 13.74 17.75
C LYS A 135 -3.98 12.60 17.63
N ILE A 136 -4.44 11.37 17.45
CA ILE A 136 -3.60 10.18 17.37
C ILE A 136 -3.92 9.48 16.06
N HIS A 137 -2.91 9.30 15.23
CA HIS A 137 -3.03 8.66 13.91
C HIS A 137 -2.05 7.50 13.80
N ARG A 138 -2.53 6.38 13.25
CA ARG A 138 -1.65 5.30 12.78
C ARG A 138 -1.35 5.52 11.31
N TYR A 139 -0.07 5.54 10.95
CA TYR A 139 0.39 5.80 9.58
C TYR A 139 1.69 5.03 9.32
N LEU A 140 1.68 4.09 8.37
CA LEU A 140 2.84 3.28 7.98
C LEU A 140 3.57 2.62 9.18
N GLY A 141 2.81 1.99 10.08
CA GLY A 141 3.38 1.36 11.28
C GLY A 141 3.81 2.33 12.39
N MET A 142 3.74 3.64 12.15
CA MET A 142 3.98 4.67 13.16
C MET A 142 2.68 5.08 13.84
N THR A 143 2.75 5.36 15.13
CA THR A 143 1.73 6.12 15.86
C THR A 143 2.21 7.56 16.01
N LEU A 144 1.48 8.48 15.41
CA LEU A 144 1.71 9.92 15.43
C LEU A 144 0.73 10.57 16.40
N ALA A 145 1.24 11.17 17.47
CA ALA A 145 0.43 11.76 18.53
C ALA A 145 0.68 13.27 18.67
N PHE A 146 -0.37 14.05 18.43
CA PHE A 146 -0.45 15.52 18.50
C PHE A 146 -1.17 15.96 19.78
N LEU A 147 -0.73 15.42 20.93
CA LEU A 147 -1.40 15.65 22.22
C LEU A 147 -1.01 16.98 22.86
N VAL A 148 0.20 17.47 22.60
CA VAL A 148 0.75 18.71 23.15
C VAL A 148 0.96 19.69 22.00
N LYS A 149 0.46 20.92 22.14
CA LYS A 149 0.58 21.96 21.11
C LYS A 149 2.05 22.17 20.73
N GLY A 150 2.33 22.15 19.43
CA GLY A 150 3.69 22.34 18.89
C GLY A 150 4.62 21.13 19.05
N LYS A 151 4.14 19.99 19.56
CA LYS A 151 4.95 18.77 19.71
C LYS A 151 4.29 17.59 19.00
N LEU A 152 5.09 16.87 18.23
CA LEU A 152 4.73 15.57 17.66
C LEU A 152 5.48 14.49 18.43
N LYS A 153 4.75 13.54 19.01
CA LYS A 153 5.34 12.30 19.54
C LYS A 153 5.15 11.18 18.52
N ILE A 154 6.25 10.57 18.10
CA ILE A 154 6.29 9.44 17.17
C ILE A 154 6.63 8.18 17.96
N ARG A 155 5.89 7.10 17.71
CA ARG A 155 6.10 5.78 18.32
C ARG A 155 6.01 4.69 17.26
N MET A 156 6.81 3.64 17.40
CA MET A 156 6.79 2.46 16.52
C MET A 156 6.77 1.14 17.31
N ASP A 157 6.56 1.21 18.63
CA ASP A 157 6.60 0.04 19.50
C ASP A 157 5.52 -1.00 19.17
N ASP A 158 4.33 -0.56 18.72
CA ASP A 158 3.29 -1.47 18.22
C ASP A 158 3.77 -2.29 17.01
N TYR A 159 4.45 -1.62 16.05
CA TYR A 159 4.99 -2.29 14.87
C TYR A 159 6.08 -3.30 15.25
N VAL A 160 6.98 -2.92 16.16
CA VAL A 160 8.03 -3.83 16.65
C VAL A 160 7.43 -5.04 17.36
N LYS A 161 6.41 -4.86 18.21
CA LYS A 161 5.71 -5.96 18.87
C LYS A 161 5.10 -6.92 17.85
N ILE A 162 4.39 -6.39 16.86
CA ILE A 162 3.81 -7.17 15.76
C ILE A 162 4.90 -7.96 15.03
N MET A 163 6.03 -7.34 14.69
CA MET A 163 7.14 -8.05 14.06
C MET A 163 7.65 -9.22 14.91
N LEU A 164 7.81 -9.02 16.22
CA LEU A 164 8.25 -10.09 17.15
C LEU A 164 7.20 -11.21 17.29
N GLU A 165 5.91 -10.86 17.26
CA GLU A 165 4.80 -11.82 17.28
C GLU A 165 4.76 -12.69 16.01
N TYR A 166 5.00 -12.11 14.83
CA TYR A 166 5.04 -12.85 13.57
C TYR A 166 6.41 -13.47 13.27
N PHE A 167 7.46 -13.10 14.00
CA PHE A 167 8.78 -13.69 13.80
C PHE A 167 8.71 -15.22 14.02
N PRO A 168 9.11 -16.04 13.03
CA PRO A 168 8.90 -17.48 13.07
C PRO A 168 9.73 -18.16 14.17
N ILE A 169 10.84 -17.54 14.56
CA ILE A 169 11.71 -18.02 15.63
C ILE A 169 11.24 -17.39 16.95
N LYS A 170 10.91 -18.22 17.94
CA LYS A 170 10.59 -17.77 19.29
C LYS A 170 11.80 -17.92 20.19
N PHE A 171 12.38 -16.81 20.60
CA PHE A 171 13.47 -16.79 21.56
C PHE A 171 12.91 -16.99 22.97
N ASN A 172 13.46 -17.93 23.73
CA ASN A 172 13.27 -18.02 25.17
C ASN A 172 14.49 -17.42 25.89
N LYS A 173 14.38 -17.15 27.21
CA LYS A 173 15.47 -16.53 27.99
C LYS A 173 16.75 -17.38 28.01
N ASP A 174 16.62 -18.68 27.76
CA ASP A 174 17.73 -19.63 27.74
C ASP A 174 18.30 -19.86 26.33
N SER A 175 17.72 -19.20 25.31
CA SER A 175 18.15 -19.32 23.92
C SER A 175 19.49 -18.63 23.74
N LYS A 176 20.54 -19.43 23.63
CA LYS A 176 21.89 -18.98 23.28
C LYS A 176 22.18 -19.36 21.83
N GLN A 177 22.84 -18.45 21.12
CA GLN A 177 23.43 -18.70 19.83
C GLN A 177 24.88 -18.26 19.91
N GLU A 178 25.80 -19.07 19.39
CA GLU A 178 27.24 -18.74 19.40
C GLU A 178 27.55 -17.55 18.49
N THR A 179 26.71 -17.31 17.46
CA THR A 179 26.84 -16.17 16.55
C THR A 179 25.49 -15.49 16.30
N PRO A 180 25.45 -14.20 15.93
CA PRO A 180 24.21 -13.46 15.65
C PRO A 180 23.33 -14.07 14.55
N ALA A 181 23.88 -14.90 13.68
CA ALA A 181 23.17 -15.55 12.57
C ALA A 181 22.81 -17.02 12.85
N GLY A 182 23.31 -17.60 13.95
CA GLY A 182 23.08 -18.99 14.34
C GLY A 182 23.37 -19.99 13.21
N ASN A 183 22.53 -21.01 13.08
CA ASN A 183 22.65 -22.06 12.06
C ASN A 183 22.13 -21.64 10.66
N ASN A 184 21.64 -20.41 10.50
CA ASN A 184 20.97 -19.96 9.27
C ASN A 184 21.90 -19.16 8.33
N PHE A 185 23.21 -19.30 8.46
CA PHE A 185 24.19 -18.63 7.59
C PHE A 185 24.17 -19.13 6.14
N THR A 186 23.49 -20.25 5.86
CA THR A 186 23.34 -20.80 4.51
C THR A 186 21.95 -20.49 3.96
N GLY A 187 21.73 -19.24 3.55
CA GLY A 187 20.60 -18.89 2.69
C GLY A 187 20.72 -19.66 1.38
N SER A 188 19.93 -20.72 1.23
CA SER A 188 19.57 -21.25 -0.09
C SER A 188 18.48 -20.35 -0.63
N TRP A 189 18.90 -19.43 -1.50
CA TRP A 189 18.01 -18.68 -2.40
C TRP A 189 17.46 -19.60 -3.48
#